data_AF-A0A432SLR7-F1
#
_entry.id   AF-A0A432SLR7-F1
#
_cell.length_a   1.000
_cell.length_b   1.000
_cell.length_c   1.000
_cell.angle_alpha   90.00
_cell.angle_beta   90.00
_cell.angle_gamma   90.00
#
_symmetry.space_group_name_H-M   'P 1'
#
loop_
_entity.id
_entity.type
_entity.pdbx_description
1 polymer ?
#
loop_
_entity_poly.entity_id
_entity_poly.type
_entity_poly.pdbx_seq_one_letter_code
_entity_poly.pdbx_strand_id
1 'polypeptide(L)'
;MNKTASIEWLTVAYHDFKSAQILFEANHYTDSIGNDLQQSIEKILKSVLASKNKKIPKKHDLYEIYTMLDEVQLPEHEINLLDVATEYFKEDRYPNPHYCLPENEEIGEVLNFYRRSS
;
A
#
# COMPACT_ATOMS: atom_id res chain seq x y z
N MET A 1 -19.22 -15.66 2.56
CA MET A 1 -18.48 -14.40 2.81
C MET A 1 -17.60 -14.62 4.03
N ASN A 2 -16.28 -14.65 3.87
CA ASN A 2 -15.36 -14.72 5.00
C ASN A 2 -15.13 -13.31 5.58
N LYS A 3 -16.18 -12.74 6.21
CA LYS A 3 -16.14 -11.39 6.81
C LYS A 3 -15.02 -11.29 7.86
N THR A 4 -14.78 -12.37 8.62
CA THR A 4 -13.75 -12.43 9.65
C THR A 4 -12.36 -12.26 9.07
N ALA A 5 -12.00 -13.04 8.03
CA ALA A 5 -10.69 -12.89 7.39
C ALA A 5 -10.48 -11.49 6.81
N SER A 6 -11.49 -10.92 6.15
CA SER A 6 -11.41 -9.54 5.62
C SER A 6 -11.12 -8.50 6.71
N ILE A 7 -11.72 -8.64 7.90
CA ILE A 7 -11.51 -7.73 9.03
C ILE A 7 -10.10 -7.87 9.61
N GLU A 8 -9.57 -9.09 9.66
CA GLU A 8 -8.19 -9.33 10.11
C GLU A 8 -7.18 -8.63 9.17
N TRP A 9 -7.36 -8.76 7.84
CA TRP A 9 -6.53 -8.06 6.85
C TRP A 9 -6.59 -6.54 7.01
N LEU A 10 -7.78 -5.97 7.20
CA LEU A 10 -7.96 -4.53 7.42
C LEU A 10 -7.33 -4.06 8.73
N THR A 11 -7.41 -4.86 9.79
CA THR A 11 -6.79 -4.53 11.08
C THR A 11 -5.28 -4.41 10.95
N VAL A 12 -4.64 -5.38 10.28
CA VAL A 12 -3.20 -5.32 10.04
C VAL A 12 -2.84 -4.15 9.13
N ALA A 13 -3.58 -3.94 8.04
CA ALA A 13 -3.36 -2.81 7.15
C ALA A 13 -3.42 -1.46 7.89
N TYR A 14 -4.37 -1.31 8.81
CA TYR A 14 -4.50 -0.11 9.63
C TYR A 14 -3.29 0.11 10.54
N HIS A 15 -2.73 -0.96 11.13
CA HIS A 15 -1.51 -0.84 11.94
C HIS A 15 -0.30 -0.36 11.10
N ASP A 16 -0.14 -0.86 9.88
CA ASP A 16 0.94 -0.43 8.99
C ASP A 16 0.76 1.05 8.61
N PHE A 17 -0.46 1.46 8.26
CA PHE A 17 -0.77 2.85 7.95
C PHE A 17 -0.51 3.79 9.14
N LYS A 18 -0.93 3.39 10.35
CA LYS A 18 -0.68 4.18 11.55
C LYS A 18 0.81 4.30 11.85
N SER A 19 1.59 3.24 11.60
CA SER A 19 3.05 3.28 11.72
C SER A 19 3.66 4.25 10.72
N ALA A 20 3.33 4.13 9.44
CA ALA A 20 3.75 5.05 8.40
C ALA A 20 3.42 6.51 8.73
N GLN A 21 2.20 6.77 9.23
CA GLN A 21 1.77 8.10 9.61
C GLN A 21 2.61 8.69 10.74
N ILE A 22 2.84 7.94 11.81
CA ILE A 22 3.64 8.40 12.96
C ILE A 22 5.08 8.68 12.51
N LEU A 23 5.66 7.80 11.69
CA LEU A 23 7.01 7.96 11.18
C LEU A 23 7.14 9.20 10.27
N PHE A 24 6.14 9.43 9.41
CA PHE A 24 6.10 10.61 8.55
C PHE A 24 5.98 11.91 9.36
N GLU A 25 5.07 11.95 10.34
CA GLU A 25 4.89 13.13 11.22
C GLU A 25 6.16 13.43 12.04
N ALA A 26 6.94 12.41 12.36
CA ALA A 26 8.22 12.54 13.06
C ALA A 26 9.41 12.83 12.12
N ASN A 27 9.20 12.98 10.80
CA ASN A 27 10.24 13.12 9.77
C ASN A 27 11.32 12.03 9.86
N HIS A 28 10.89 10.77 10.04
CA HIS A 28 11.77 9.61 10.07
C HIS A 28 12.08 9.05 8.66
N TYR A 29 12.66 7.85 8.60
CA TYR A 29 13.24 7.29 7.39
C TYR A 29 12.18 6.97 6.32
N THR A 30 12.35 7.57 5.14
CA THR A 30 11.41 7.53 4.02
C THR A 30 11.26 6.12 3.42
N ASP A 31 12.30 5.31 3.47
CA ASP A 31 12.29 3.91 3.06
C ASP A 31 11.33 3.04 3.91
N SER A 32 11.38 3.22 5.23
CA SER A 32 10.53 2.51 6.18
C SER A 32 9.07 2.93 6.03
N ILE A 33 8.84 4.24 5.86
CA ILE A 33 7.51 4.80 5.62
C ILE A 33 6.91 4.26 4.31
N GLY A 34 7.69 4.27 3.22
CA GLY A 34 7.26 3.75 1.92
C GLY A 34 6.88 2.27 1.98
N ASN A 35 7.68 1.45 2.67
CA ASN A 35 7.37 0.03 2.85
C ASN A 35 6.07 -0.18 3.64
N ASP A 36 5.87 0.55 4.74
CA ASP A 36 4.65 0.44 5.55
C ASP A 36 3.41 0.87 4.76
N LEU A 37 3.52 1.92 3.92
CA LEU A 37 2.45 2.36 3.02
C LEU A 37 2.12 1.31 1.97
N GLN A 38 3.12 0.75 1.29
CA GLN A 38 2.90 -0.29 0.29
C GLN A 38 2.20 -1.51 0.91
N GLN A 39 2.67 -1.96 2.07
CA GLN A 39 2.11 -3.12 2.76
C GLN A 39 0.68 -2.86 3.22
N SER A 40 0.39 -1.66 3.69
CA SER A 40 -0.97 -1.26 4.08
C SER A 40 -1.92 -1.34 2.89
N ILE A 41 -1.55 -0.74 1.74
CA ILE A 41 -2.37 -0.72 0.52
C ILE A 41 -2.57 -2.16 0.01
N GLU A 42 -1.50 -2.96 -0.04
CA GLU A 42 -1.56 -4.36 -0.46
C GLU A 42 -2.58 -5.16 0.36
N LYS A 43 -2.53 -5.02 1.69
CA LYS A 43 -3.42 -5.73 2.63
C LYS A 43 -4.87 -5.25 2.50
N ILE A 44 -5.12 -3.97 2.24
CA ILE A 44 -6.46 -3.46 1.94
C ILE A 44 -7.01 -4.12 0.67
N LEU A 45 -6.27 -4.07 -0.44
CA LEU A 45 -6.73 -4.64 -1.70
C LEU A 45 -6.99 -6.15 -1.57
N LYS A 46 -6.11 -6.87 -0.86
CA LYS A 46 -6.30 -8.29 -0.55
C LYS A 46 -7.49 -8.55 0.38
N SER A 47 -7.80 -7.65 1.32
CA SER A 47 -9.00 -7.75 2.15
C SER A 47 -10.27 -7.70 1.31
N VAL A 48 -10.33 -6.85 0.29
CA VAL A 48 -11.47 -6.75 -0.63
C VAL A 48 -11.62 -8.06 -1.42
N LEU A 49 -10.52 -8.63 -1.93
CA LEU A 49 -10.55 -9.95 -2.58
C LEU A 49 -11.03 -11.06 -1.63
N ALA A 50 -10.54 -11.07 -0.38
CA ALA A 50 -10.92 -12.04 0.64
C ALA A 50 -12.41 -11.95 1.00
N SER A 51 -12.96 -10.74 1.11
CA SER A 51 -14.39 -10.51 1.38
C SER A 51 -15.28 -11.16 0.32
N LYS A 52 -14.80 -11.21 -0.93
CA LYS A 52 -15.46 -11.80 -2.10
C LYS A 52 -15.14 -13.29 -2.31
N ASN A 53 -14.40 -13.92 -1.39
CA ASN A 53 -13.87 -15.28 -1.53
C ASN A 53 -13.06 -15.49 -2.84
N LYS A 54 -12.47 -14.43 -3.41
CA LYS A 54 -11.58 -14.55 -4.56
C LYS A 54 -10.22 -15.09 -4.08
N LYS A 55 -9.50 -15.79 -4.97
CA LYS A 55 -8.15 -16.27 -4.68
C LYS A 55 -7.23 -15.07 -4.47
N ILE A 56 -6.56 -15.02 -3.32
CA ILE A 56 -5.58 -13.98 -3.01
C ILE A 56 -4.32 -14.25 -3.85
N PRO A 57 -3.92 -13.34 -4.75
CA PRO A 57 -2.71 -13.51 -5.54
C PRO A 57 -1.46 -13.39 -4.64
N LYS A 58 -0.44 -14.20 -4.91
CA LYS A 58 0.91 -14.04 -4.35
C LYS A 58 1.71 -13.06 -5.21
N LYS A 59 1.17 -11.85 -5.35
CA LYS A 59 1.76 -10.75 -6.10
C LYS A 59 1.89 -9.54 -5.17
N HIS A 60 2.90 -8.72 -5.43
CA HIS A 60 3.21 -7.49 -4.70
C HIS A 60 2.94 -6.22 -5.51
N ASP A 61 2.70 -6.38 -6.81
CA ASP A 61 2.27 -5.31 -7.70
C ASP A 61 0.84 -4.87 -7.34
N LEU A 62 0.72 -3.63 -6.86
CA LEU A 62 -0.54 -3.10 -6.36
C LEU A 62 -1.55 -2.86 -7.49
N TYR A 63 -1.07 -2.42 -8.66
CA TYR A 63 -1.91 -2.21 -9.83
C TYR A 63 -2.52 -3.53 -10.31
N GLU A 64 -1.71 -4.59 -10.41
CA GLU A 64 -2.21 -5.91 -10.79
C GLU A 64 -3.23 -6.45 -9.79
N ILE A 65 -3.07 -6.23 -8.48
CA ILE A 65 -4.08 -6.62 -7.48
C ILE A 65 -5.35 -5.77 -7.68
N TYR A 66 -5.22 -4.47 -7.91
CA TYR A 66 -6.34 -3.56 -8.15
C TYR A 66 -7.15 -3.97 -9.39
N THR A 67 -6.51 -4.36 -10.50
CA THR A 67 -7.23 -4.83 -11.71
C THR A 67 -8.10 -6.08 -11.48
N MET A 68 -7.93 -6.80 -10.37
CA MET A 68 -8.78 -7.94 -9.99
C MET A 68 -10.05 -7.51 -9.23
N LEU A 69 -10.19 -6.21 -8.91
CA LEU A 69 -11.28 -5.62 -8.15
C LEU A 69 -12.31 -4.94 -9.06
N ASP A 70 -13.22 -5.72 -9.64
CA ASP A 70 -14.21 -5.24 -10.63
C ASP A 70 -15.17 -4.12 -10.14
N GLU A 71 -15.27 -3.88 -8.83
CA GLU A 71 -16.21 -2.92 -8.23
C GLU A 71 -15.51 -1.70 -7.62
N VAL A 72 -14.17 -1.67 -7.59
CA VAL A 72 -13.42 -0.52 -7.08
C VAL A 72 -12.97 0.29 -8.28
N GLN A 73 -13.40 1.54 -8.34
CA GLN A 73 -12.97 2.48 -9.38
C GLN A 73 -12.21 3.62 -8.72
N LEU A 74 -10.90 3.62 -8.91
CA LEU A 74 -10.03 4.73 -8.55
C LEU A 74 -9.93 5.69 -9.74
N PRO A 75 -9.91 7.02 -9.50
CA PRO A 75 -9.47 8.00 -10.48
C PRO A 75 -8.08 7.67 -11.03
N GLU A 76 -7.81 8.06 -12.28
CA GLU A 76 -6.52 7.78 -12.96
C GLU A 76 -5.29 8.23 -12.17
N HIS A 77 -5.36 9.40 -11.52
CA HIS A 77 -4.27 9.89 -10.68
C HIS A 77 -3.99 9.00 -9.45
N GLU A 78 -5.02 8.36 -8.89
CA GLU A 78 -4.88 7.42 -7.77
C GLU A 78 -4.37 6.05 -8.23
N ILE A 79 -4.68 5.66 -9.46
CA ILE A 79 -4.11 4.46 -10.09
C ILE A 79 -2.60 4.63 -10.25
N ASN A 80 -2.13 5.80 -10.70
CA ASN A 80 -0.70 6.09 -10.82
C ASN A 80 0.03 6.00 -9.47
N LEU A 81 -0.63 6.34 -8.37
CA LEU A 81 -0.06 6.20 -7.03
C LEU A 81 0.13 4.74 -6.61
N LEU A 82 -0.61 3.79 -7.19
CA LEU A 82 -0.37 2.35 -6.95
C LEU A 82 0.95 1.90 -7.56
N ASP A 83 1.31 2.42 -8.73
CA ASP A 83 2.59 2.11 -9.38
C ASP A 83 3.75 2.69 -8.57
N VAL A 84 3.65 3.97 -8.16
CA VAL A 84 4.63 4.64 -7.29
C VAL A 84 4.80 3.87 -5.97
N ALA A 85 3.68 3.51 -5.31
CA ALA A 85 3.73 2.76 -4.06
C ALA A 85 4.28 1.33 -4.25
N THR A 86 4.09 0.71 -5.41
CA THR A 86 4.70 -0.59 -5.73
C THR A 86 6.22 -0.49 -5.76
N GLU A 87 6.78 0.61 -6.26
CA GLU A 87 8.24 0.83 -6.25
C GLU A 87 8.84 0.97 -4.85
N TYR A 88 8.04 1.29 -3.83
CA TYR A 88 8.51 1.29 -2.44
C TYR A 88 8.81 -0.11 -1.92
N PHE A 89 8.16 -1.13 -2.50
CA PHE A 89 8.44 -2.53 -2.19
C PHE A 89 9.67 -3.01 -2.96
N LYS A 90 10.85 -2.66 -2.44
CA LYS A 90 12.13 -3.19 -2.95
C LYS A 90 12.53 -4.40 -2.13
N GLU A 91 12.25 -5.59 -2.65
CA GLU A 91 12.72 -6.87 -2.07
C GLU A 91 14.25 -6.85 -1.87
N ASP A 92 14.98 -6.12 -2.71
CA ASP A 92 16.43 -5.93 -2.62
C ASP A 92 16.79 -4.70 -1.79
N ARG A 93 16.87 -4.92 -0.47
CA ARG A 93 17.48 -4.01 0.52
C ARG A 93 19.02 -4.03 0.47
N TYR A 94 19.61 -4.21 -0.70
CA TYR A 94 21.05 -4.08 -0.86
C TYR A 94 21.39 -2.66 -1.30
N PRO A 95 22.39 -2.00 -0.68
CA PRO A 95 22.89 -0.72 -1.16
C PRO A 95 23.46 -0.92 -2.58
N ASN A 96 22.66 -0.57 -3.58
CA ASN A 96 23.02 -0.55 -4.99
C ASN A 96 23.35 0.92 -5.36
N PRO A 97 24.35 1.21 -6.22
CA PRO A 97 24.59 2.57 -6.73
C PRO A 97 23.37 3.26 -7.40
N HIS A 98 22.31 2.52 -7.75
CA HIS A 98 21.03 3.06 -8.23
C HIS A 98 19.96 3.23 -7.13
N TYR A 99 20.32 3.04 -5.86
CA TYR A 99 19.44 3.22 -4.71
C TYR A 99 19.13 4.70 -4.50
N CYS A 100 17.91 5.10 -4.80
CA CYS A 100 17.36 6.40 -4.42
C CYS A 100 16.32 6.17 -3.32
N LEU A 101 16.43 6.95 -2.25
CA LEU A 101 15.41 7.03 -1.21
C LEU A 101 14.19 7.77 -1.77
N PRO A 102 12.96 7.32 -1.47
CA PRO A 102 11.77 8.06 -1.86
C PRO A 102 11.80 9.47 -1.23
N GLU A 103 11.34 10.47 -2.00
CA GLU A 103 11.33 11.86 -1.54
C GLU A 103 10.16 12.10 -0.57
N ASN A 104 10.32 13.07 0.34
CA ASN A 104 9.29 13.40 1.33
C ASN A 104 7.97 13.89 0.69
N GLU A 105 8.05 14.54 -0.47
CA GLU A 105 6.89 15.03 -1.21
C GLU A 105 6.06 13.84 -1.75
N GLU A 106 6.72 12.88 -2.41
CA GLU A 106 6.09 11.65 -2.93
C GLU A 106 5.40 10.85 -1.82
N ILE A 107 6.05 10.70 -0.67
CA ILE A 107 5.46 10.00 0.49
C ILE A 107 4.24 10.76 1.02
N GLY A 108 4.29 12.09 1.06
CA GLY A 108 3.18 12.93 1.47
C GLY A 108 1.96 12.75 0.57
N GLU A 109 2.15 12.62 -0.74
CA GLU A 109 1.07 12.37 -1.70
C GLU A 109 0.39 11.02 -1.48
N VAL A 110 1.18 9.94 -1.33
CA VAL A 110 0.64 8.59 -1.08
C VAL A 110 -0.10 8.53 0.26
N LEU A 111 0.41 9.20 1.30
CA LEU A 111 -0.23 9.26 2.61
C LEU A 111 -1.57 10.02 2.56
N ASN A 112 -1.65 11.09 1.77
CA ASN A 112 -2.89 11.84 1.58
C ASN A 112 -3.92 11.08 0.75
N PHE A 113 -3.50 10.29 -0.23
CA PHE A 113 -4.38 9.38 -0.96
C PHE A 113 -5.08 8.38 -0.01
N TYR A 114 -4.32 7.73 0.88
CA TYR A 114 -4.88 6.79 1.85
C TYR A 114 -5.96 7.43 2.75
N ARG A 115 -5.72 8.66 3.22
CA ARG A 115 -6.64 9.40 4.10
C ARG A 115 -7.98 9.77 3.45
N ARG A 116 -8.02 9.88 2.12
CA ARG A 116 -9.23 10.26 1.38
C ARG A 116 -10.10 9.06 1.00
N SER A 117 -9.51 7.86 1.06
CA SER A 117 -10.12 6.59 0.67
C SER A 117 -10.58 5.73 1.86
N SER A 118 -10.53 6.28 3.08
CA SER A 118 -11.03 5.69 4.34
C SER A 118 -12.28 6.41 4.85
#